data_AF-A0A8H3HS11-F1
#
_entry.id   AF-A0A8H3HS11-F1
#
_cell.length_a   1.000
_cell.length_b   1.000
_cell.length_c   1.000
_cell.angle_alpha   90.00
_cell.angle_beta   90.00
_cell.angle_gamma   90.00
#
_symmetry.space_group_name_H-M   'P 1'
#
loop_
_entity.id
_entity.type
_entity.pdbx_description
1 polymer ?
#
loop_
_entity_poly.entity_id
_entity_poly.type
_entity_poly.pdbx_seq_one_letter_code
_entity_poly.pdbx_strand_id
1 'polypeptide(L)'
;MDGALSKIRFVTEAEASVHFCIHHTNLGNVLRPGINFAICDAGDSTIETTLYSVISALPALKFEKRSSVCIQTGGRFVDLEVEKFLHRTLTSAGLNPDDVADYTKIGVKSFGDFAKLGFQDERGDQSIQITHNTRFNNPAIKTRRGRMTLSGSTIKQFFDGCVKDIIGGVDQQLMSLSSRYILLVGRFGDSPYLRQEFKKRYEPQGCRIILTNDSTSKAVADGAVIWKLVYELSNHASQPSWGIETSVAFNHNDPDHQDRKDTATISASGWEVVSGGWKSFVNKGITPDINAIVRIPFSLDFPSFSAELGRFELSIYNYSGDGEPVWMKDKQGNLLPKFEKAGTIRMNLEDLRGVLESRIVDDILQWQLDFNACMRFSGNFLETYFEWKQEGVMREGPSYIIDITIA
;
A
#
# COMPACT_ATOMS: atom_id res chain seq x y z
N MET A 1 6.57 14.38 -20.71
CA MET A 1 7.34 13.49 -19.81
C MET A 1 6.85 13.57 -18.35
N ASP A 2 6.10 14.60 -17.95
CA ASP A 2 5.72 14.82 -16.53
C ASP A 2 4.69 13.86 -15.93
N GLY A 3 3.90 13.15 -16.75
CA GLY A 3 2.90 12.19 -16.24
C GLY A 3 3.45 10.83 -15.78
N ALA A 4 4.71 10.51 -16.09
CA ALA A 4 5.32 9.22 -15.72
C ALA A 4 5.90 9.26 -14.30
N LEU A 5 6.54 10.37 -13.92
CA LEU A 5 7.14 10.55 -12.60
C LEU A 5 6.08 10.56 -11.48
N SER A 6 4.89 11.12 -11.74
CA SER A 6 3.78 11.13 -10.77
C SER A 6 3.21 9.73 -10.46
N LYS A 7 3.51 8.73 -11.31
CA LYS A 7 3.08 7.33 -11.13
C LYS A 7 4.12 6.47 -10.41
N ILE A 8 5.32 6.98 -10.18
CA ILE A 8 6.38 6.26 -9.47
C ILE A 8 6.26 6.55 -7.98
N ARG A 9 6.38 5.49 -7.18
CA ARG A 9 6.43 5.56 -5.72
C ARG A 9 7.59 4.71 -5.24
N PHE A 10 8.33 5.22 -4.28
CA PHE A 10 9.47 4.54 -3.69
C PHE A 10 9.07 3.99 -2.33
N VAL A 11 9.52 2.77 -2.05
CA VAL A 11 9.42 2.09 -0.76
C VAL A 11 10.78 1.51 -0.46
N THR A 12 11.19 1.50 0.80
CA THR A 12 12.48 0.91 1.18
C THR A 12 12.39 -0.62 1.16
N GLU A 13 13.52 -1.31 1.01
CA GLU A 13 13.57 -2.78 1.05
C GLU A 13 13.02 -3.34 2.38
N ALA A 14 13.39 -2.69 3.49
CA ALA A 14 12.89 -3.02 4.81
C ALA A 14 11.36 -2.84 4.92
N GLU A 15 10.81 -1.72 4.46
CA GLU A 15 9.35 -1.47 4.53
C GLU A 15 8.58 -2.42 3.64
N ALA A 16 9.05 -2.65 2.41
CA ALA A 16 8.47 -3.64 1.50
C ALA A 16 8.45 -5.02 2.17
N SER A 17 9.57 -5.46 2.73
CA SER A 17 9.65 -6.78 3.39
C SER A 17 8.76 -6.89 4.64
N VAL A 18 8.48 -5.79 5.34
CA VAL A 18 7.47 -5.76 6.41
C VAL A 18 6.08 -6.04 5.86
N HIS A 19 5.69 -5.40 4.75
CA HIS A 19 4.40 -5.67 4.08
C HIS A 19 4.29 -7.11 3.61
N PHE A 20 5.36 -7.67 3.05
CA PHE A 20 5.42 -9.10 2.71
C PHE A 20 5.15 -9.98 3.93
N CYS A 21 5.85 -9.74 5.05
CA CYS A 21 5.68 -10.55 6.25
C CYS A 21 4.30 -10.41 6.88
N ILE A 22 3.73 -9.21 6.92
CA ILE A 22 2.38 -8.99 7.46
C ILE A 22 1.34 -9.75 6.63
N HIS A 23 1.49 -9.78 5.31
CA HIS A 23 0.57 -10.48 4.42
C HIS A 23 0.69 -12.01 4.54
N HIS A 24 1.91 -12.54 4.65
CA HIS A 24 2.17 -13.98 4.66
C HIS A 24 2.20 -14.60 6.06
N THR A 25 1.88 -13.82 7.10
CA THR A 25 1.83 -14.31 8.48
C THR A 25 0.66 -13.69 9.24
N ASN A 26 0.39 -14.18 10.45
CA ASN A 26 -0.62 -13.58 11.33
C ASN A 26 -0.11 -12.32 12.08
N LEU A 27 0.99 -11.71 11.64
CA LEU A 27 1.61 -10.56 12.32
C LEU A 27 0.67 -9.35 12.35
N GLY A 28 -0.13 -9.12 11.30
CA GLY A 28 -1.10 -8.02 11.25
C GLY A 28 -2.09 -8.00 12.42
N ASN A 29 -2.47 -9.18 12.93
CA ASN A 29 -3.45 -9.31 14.03
C ASN A 29 -2.85 -8.99 15.41
N VAL A 30 -1.52 -9.00 15.54
CA VAL A 30 -0.83 -8.78 16.82
C VAL A 30 -0.18 -7.40 16.91
N LEU A 31 0.06 -6.72 15.79
CA LEU A 31 0.61 -5.37 15.77
C LEU A 31 -0.45 -4.35 16.22
N ARG A 32 -0.10 -3.57 17.25
CA ARG A 32 -0.93 -2.52 17.87
C ARG A 32 -0.08 -1.28 18.11
N PRO A 33 -0.68 -0.08 18.16
CA PRO A 33 0.05 1.15 18.47
C PRO A 33 0.96 0.99 19.69
N GLY A 34 2.20 1.46 19.57
CA GLY A 34 3.24 1.35 20.60
C GLY A 34 4.03 0.04 20.62
N ILE A 35 3.68 -0.96 19.79
CA ILE A 35 4.52 -2.16 19.63
C ILE A 35 5.74 -1.84 18.78
N ASN A 36 6.90 -2.30 19.25
CA ASN A 36 8.15 -2.27 18.50
C ASN A 36 8.46 -3.65 17.90
N PHE A 37 8.93 -3.65 16.67
CA PHE A 37 9.40 -4.83 15.97
C PHE A 37 10.60 -4.49 15.10
N ALA A 38 11.50 -5.44 14.92
CA ALA A 38 12.64 -5.31 14.01
C ALA A 38 12.42 -6.19 12.78
N ILE A 39 12.86 -5.72 11.63
CA ILE A 39 13.05 -6.55 10.45
C ILE A 39 14.54 -6.70 10.20
N CYS A 40 15.00 -7.94 10.06
CA CYS A 40 16.37 -8.30 9.72
C CYS A 40 16.33 -8.93 8.33
N ASP A 41 16.67 -8.15 7.31
CA ASP A 41 16.91 -8.64 5.96
C ASP A 41 18.32 -9.20 5.87
N ALA A 42 18.41 -10.53 5.99
CA ALA A 42 19.64 -11.26 5.88
C ALA A 42 19.91 -11.65 4.42
N GLY A 43 20.57 -10.75 3.69
CA GLY A 43 21.05 -10.97 2.33
C GLY A 43 22.34 -11.79 2.25
N ASP A 44 22.84 -11.96 1.02
CA ASP A 44 24.08 -12.73 0.79
C ASP A 44 25.34 -11.92 1.11
N SER A 45 25.32 -10.61 0.95
CA SER A 45 26.52 -9.75 1.11
C SER A 45 26.35 -8.63 2.13
N THR A 46 25.10 -8.32 2.46
CA THR A 46 24.74 -7.28 3.42
C THR A 46 23.57 -7.75 4.24
N ILE A 47 23.53 -7.31 5.49
CA ILE A 47 22.43 -7.57 6.41
C ILE A 47 21.92 -6.21 6.86
N GLU A 48 20.66 -5.93 6.55
CA GLU A 48 19.98 -4.72 7.01
C GLU A 48 19.06 -5.08 8.17
N THR A 49 19.24 -4.43 9.32
CA THR A 49 18.29 -4.52 10.42
C THR A 49 17.66 -3.16 10.65
N THR A 50 16.34 -3.09 10.53
CA THR A 50 15.58 -1.85 10.74
C THR A 50 14.54 -2.05 11.84
N LEU A 51 14.50 -1.10 12.76
CA LEU A 51 13.60 -1.08 13.91
C LEU A 51 12.42 -0.16 13.63
N TYR A 52 11.21 -0.64 13.90
CA TYR A 52 9.96 0.07 13.66
C TYR A 52 9.11 0.15 14.93
N SER A 53 8.34 1.23 15.05
CA SER A 53 7.26 1.38 16.03
C SER A 53 5.92 1.52 15.32
N VAL A 54 4.92 0.76 15.74
CA VAL A 54 3.55 0.88 15.22
C VAL A 54 2.92 2.17 15.73
N ILE A 55 2.40 2.98 14.81
CA ILE A 55 1.72 4.26 15.09
C ILE A 55 0.21 4.08 15.11
N SER A 56 -0.33 3.40 14.10
CA SER A 56 -1.75 3.08 14.01
C SER A 56 -1.93 1.68 13.46
N ALA A 57 -3.01 1.00 13.87
CA ALA A 57 -3.44 -0.26 13.27
C ALA A 57 -4.66 -0.08 12.34
N LEU A 58 -5.38 1.05 12.44
CA LEU A 58 -6.61 1.31 11.69
C LEU A 58 -6.64 2.76 11.16
N PRO A 59 -7.29 3.03 10.01
CA PRO A 59 -7.88 2.07 9.07
C PRO A 59 -6.84 1.23 8.31
N ALA A 60 -5.56 1.63 8.38
CA ALA A 60 -4.43 0.89 7.85
C ALA A 60 -3.28 0.87 8.87
N LEU A 61 -2.48 -0.19 8.84
CA LEU A 61 -1.29 -0.28 9.66
C LEU A 61 -0.27 0.77 9.21
N LYS A 62 0.11 1.64 10.14
CA LYS A 62 1.17 2.65 9.98
C LYS A 62 2.25 2.38 11.01
N PHE A 63 3.50 2.40 10.57
CA PHE A 63 4.66 2.26 11.43
C PHE A 63 5.74 3.24 11.01
N GLU A 64 6.55 3.67 11.97
CA GLU A 64 7.63 4.62 11.74
C GLU A 64 8.98 3.96 12.00
N LYS A 65 9.96 4.30 11.16
CA LYS A 65 11.35 3.85 11.31
C LYS A 65 11.98 4.57 12.50
N ARG A 66 12.56 3.79 13.42
CA ARG A 66 13.29 4.31 14.60
C ARG A 66 14.78 4.36 14.36
N SER A 67 15.33 3.27 13.87
CA SER A 67 16.76 3.13 13.58
C SER A 67 16.97 2.05 12.54
N SER A 68 18.16 2.03 11.95
CA SER A 68 18.58 1.00 11.01
C SER A 68 20.09 0.86 11.04
N VAL A 69 20.57 -0.37 10.85
CA VAL A 69 21.98 -0.67 10.67
C VAL A 69 22.14 -1.57 9.46
N CYS A 70 23.21 -1.36 8.72
CA CYS A 70 23.63 -2.23 7.64
C CYS A 70 25.06 -2.69 7.93
N ILE A 71 25.27 -4.01 7.92
CA ILE A 71 26.59 -4.62 8.10
C ILE A 71 26.96 -5.44 6.86
N GLN A 72 28.25 -5.44 6.51
CA GLN A 72 28.78 -6.21 5.39
C GLN A 72 29.14 -7.62 5.82
N THR A 73 28.12 -8.47 5.93
CA THR A 73 28.25 -9.92 6.16
C THR A 73 27.09 -10.63 5.48
N GLY A 74 27.07 -11.97 5.46
CA GLY A 74 25.95 -12.75 4.92
C GLY A 74 26.35 -14.07 4.30
N GLY A 75 25.44 -14.66 3.53
CA GLY A 75 25.61 -16.00 2.94
C GLY A 75 26.87 -16.19 2.09
N ARG A 76 27.41 -15.13 1.47
CA ARG A 76 28.66 -15.15 0.70
C ARG A 76 29.89 -15.27 1.60
N PHE A 77 29.84 -14.73 2.82
CA PHE A 77 30.95 -14.83 3.77
C PHE A 77 31.15 -16.27 4.24
N VAL A 78 30.08 -17.06 4.29
CA VAL A 78 30.18 -18.51 4.51
C VAL A 78 30.91 -19.19 3.34
N ASP A 79 30.61 -18.82 2.10
CA ASP A 79 31.30 -19.36 0.91
C ASP A 79 32.79 -18.99 0.90
N LEU A 80 33.13 -17.77 1.32
CA LEU A 80 34.51 -17.31 1.47
C LEU A 80 35.31 -18.13 2.49
N GLU A 81 34.69 -18.53 3.61
CA GLU A 81 35.35 -19.40 4.59
C GLU A 81 35.55 -20.82 4.04
N VAL A 82 34.60 -21.33 3.25
CA VAL A 82 34.73 -22.62 2.56
C VAL A 82 35.85 -22.56 1.52
N GLU A 83 35.95 -21.49 0.75
CA GLU A 83 37.01 -21.27 -0.23
C GLU A 83 38.39 -21.32 0.43
N LYS A 84 38.57 -20.57 1.53
CA LYS A 84 39.81 -20.56 2.31
C LYS A 84 40.13 -21.96 2.85
N PHE A 85 39.13 -22.66 3.39
CA PHE A 85 39.29 -24.00 3.92
C PHE A 85 39.73 -25.00 2.83
N LEU A 86 39.04 -25.01 1.69
CA LEU A 86 39.33 -25.92 0.58
C LEU A 86 40.71 -25.64 0.01
N HIS A 87 41.02 -24.38 -0.30
CA HIS A 87 42.33 -24.01 -0.83
C HIS A 87 43.45 -24.47 0.11
N ARG A 88 43.35 -24.16 1.41
CA ARG A 88 44.35 -24.59 2.41
C ARG A 88 44.46 -26.11 2.48
N THR A 89 43.34 -26.81 2.60
CA THR A 89 43.29 -28.27 2.75
C THR A 89 43.88 -29.00 1.53
N LEU A 90 43.55 -28.54 0.32
CA LEU A 90 44.03 -29.13 -0.94
C LEU A 90 45.52 -28.83 -1.15
N THR A 91 45.99 -27.60 -0.87
CA THR A 91 47.41 -27.27 -0.91
C THR A 91 48.22 -28.10 0.10
N SER A 92 47.75 -28.21 1.35
CA SER A 92 48.43 -29.01 2.38
C SER A 92 48.44 -30.51 2.06
N ALA A 93 47.52 -31.00 1.22
CA ALA A 93 47.50 -32.37 0.73
C ALA A 93 48.44 -32.61 -0.47
N GLY A 94 49.17 -31.59 -0.93
CA GLY A 94 50.17 -31.72 -1.99
C GLY A 94 49.61 -31.76 -3.41
N LEU A 95 48.37 -31.28 -3.63
CA LEU A 95 47.82 -31.16 -4.98
C LEU A 95 48.56 -30.06 -5.76
N ASN A 96 48.64 -30.21 -7.08
CA ASN A 96 49.21 -29.17 -7.93
C ASN A 96 48.31 -27.91 -7.94
N PRO A 97 48.86 -26.72 -8.24
CA PRO A 97 48.12 -25.47 -8.17
C PRO A 97 46.86 -25.42 -9.04
N ASP A 98 46.88 -26.04 -10.22
CA ASP A 98 45.74 -26.04 -11.15
C ASP A 98 44.57 -26.87 -10.58
N ASP A 99 44.86 -28.06 -10.04
CA ASP A 99 43.88 -28.89 -9.33
C ASP A 99 43.35 -28.19 -8.08
N VAL A 100 44.21 -27.49 -7.32
CA VAL A 100 43.76 -26.72 -6.14
C VAL A 100 42.74 -25.66 -6.55
N ALA A 101 43.02 -24.90 -7.61
CA ALA A 101 42.14 -23.85 -8.10
C ALA A 101 40.80 -24.43 -8.62
N ASP A 102 40.86 -25.44 -9.48
CA ASP A 102 39.67 -26.08 -10.04
C ASP A 102 38.83 -26.76 -8.95
N TYR A 103 39.45 -27.51 -8.06
CA TYR A 103 38.72 -28.28 -7.06
C TYR A 103 38.13 -27.39 -5.98
N THR A 104 38.81 -26.29 -5.63
CA THR A 104 38.25 -25.27 -4.74
C THR A 104 37.00 -24.65 -5.36
N LYS A 105 37.04 -24.26 -6.64
CA LYS A 105 35.89 -23.69 -7.35
C LYS A 105 34.69 -24.66 -7.39
N ILE A 106 34.93 -25.92 -7.73
CA ILE A 106 33.89 -26.97 -7.76
C ILE A 106 33.34 -27.20 -6.35
N GLY A 107 34.21 -27.25 -5.34
CA GLY A 107 33.85 -27.45 -3.93
C GLY A 107 32.99 -26.33 -3.35
N VAL A 108 33.37 -25.07 -3.58
CA VAL A 108 32.58 -23.90 -3.15
C VAL A 108 31.20 -23.92 -3.80
N LYS A 109 31.13 -24.20 -5.11
CA LYS A 109 29.84 -24.32 -5.81
C LYS A 109 29.00 -25.46 -5.23
N SER A 110 29.57 -26.66 -5.07
CA SER A 110 28.87 -27.81 -4.49
C SER A 110 28.43 -27.55 -3.05
N PHE A 111 29.18 -26.76 -2.29
CA PHE A 111 28.81 -26.37 -0.95
C PHE A 111 27.61 -25.41 -0.96
N GLY A 112 27.68 -24.35 -1.78
CA GLY A 112 26.61 -23.36 -1.91
C GLY A 112 25.29 -23.94 -2.41
N ASP A 113 25.34 -24.83 -3.40
CA ASP A 113 24.15 -25.42 -4.04
C ASP A 113 23.40 -26.43 -3.13
N PHE A 114 24.08 -27.01 -2.12
CA PHE A 114 23.52 -28.12 -1.33
C PHE A 114 23.80 -28.01 0.17
N ALA A 115 25.09 -28.08 0.54
CA ALA A 115 25.51 -28.19 1.94
C ALA A 115 25.07 -26.97 2.77
N LYS A 116 25.30 -25.77 2.24
CA LYS A 116 24.94 -24.50 2.88
C LYS A 116 23.44 -24.36 3.10
N LEU A 117 22.64 -24.67 2.08
CA LEU A 117 21.18 -24.52 2.12
C LEU A 117 20.53 -25.49 3.11
N GLY A 118 21.08 -26.71 3.23
CA GLY A 118 20.56 -27.76 4.10
C GLY A 118 21.16 -27.79 5.51
N PHE A 119 22.16 -26.95 5.82
CA PHE A 119 22.84 -27.00 7.11
C PHE A 119 21.92 -26.51 8.23
N GLN A 120 21.68 -27.37 9.23
CA GLN A 120 20.82 -27.11 10.39
C GLN A 120 21.62 -27.09 11.69
N ASP A 121 22.50 -28.07 11.89
CA ASP A 121 23.31 -28.20 13.08
C ASP A 121 24.59 -29.04 12.81
N GLU A 122 25.44 -29.17 13.81
CA GLU A 122 26.73 -29.87 13.72
C GLU A 122 26.63 -31.40 13.88
N ARG A 123 25.43 -31.99 13.96
CA ARG A 123 25.27 -33.42 14.29
C ARG A 123 25.61 -34.35 13.14
N GLY A 124 25.50 -33.86 11.90
CA GLY A 124 25.67 -34.66 10.69
C GLY A 124 26.84 -34.18 9.84
N ASP A 125 27.59 -35.14 9.30
CA ASP A 125 28.57 -34.89 8.26
C ASP A 125 27.87 -34.65 6.91
N GLN A 126 28.45 -33.80 6.07
CA GLN A 126 27.97 -33.56 4.71
C GLN A 126 29.06 -33.80 3.68
N SER A 127 28.67 -34.18 2.46
CA SER A 127 29.59 -34.51 1.38
C SER A 127 29.45 -33.53 0.22
N ILE A 128 30.53 -32.81 -0.07
CA ILE A 128 30.62 -31.88 -1.20
C ILE A 128 31.45 -32.49 -2.33
N GLN A 129 31.06 -32.24 -3.57
CA GLN A 129 31.88 -32.59 -4.72
C GLN A 129 33.00 -31.57 -4.88
N ILE A 130 34.25 -32.04 -4.98
CA ILE A 130 35.41 -31.18 -5.24
C ILE A 130 36.03 -31.45 -6.61
N THR A 131 35.70 -32.56 -7.28
CA THR A 131 36.13 -32.81 -8.66
C THR A 131 35.13 -33.70 -9.39
N HIS A 132 35.08 -33.59 -10.72
CA HIS A 132 34.32 -34.50 -11.57
C HIS A 132 35.01 -35.84 -11.79
N ASN A 133 36.29 -35.96 -11.40
CA ASN A 133 37.03 -37.21 -11.49
C ASN A 133 36.59 -38.20 -10.39
N THR A 134 35.73 -39.16 -10.75
CA THR A 134 35.24 -40.20 -9.82
C THR A 134 36.31 -41.21 -9.39
N ARG A 135 37.50 -41.18 -10.00
CA ARG A 135 38.66 -42.00 -9.60
C ARG A 135 39.52 -41.31 -8.54
N PHE A 136 39.31 -40.01 -8.30
CA PHE A 136 40.06 -39.27 -7.28
C PHE A 136 39.66 -39.74 -5.88
N ASN A 137 40.63 -40.26 -5.13
CA ASN A 137 40.49 -40.66 -3.74
C ASN A 137 41.70 -40.16 -2.97
N ASN A 138 41.46 -39.49 -1.84
CA ASN A 138 42.53 -39.03 -0.96
C ASN A 138 42.04 -39.12 0.49
N PRO A 139 42.44 -40.18 1.23
CA PRO A 139 42.01 -40.39 2.62
C PRO A 139 42.44 -39.26 3.58
N ALA A 140 43.57 -38.61 3.33
CA ALA A 140 44.10 -37.55 4.21
C ALA A 140 43.16 -36.33 4.29
N ILE A 141 42.42 -36.07 3.20
CA ILE A 141 41.40 -35.02 3.11
C ILE A 141 39.98 -35.58 3.04
N LYS A 142 39.78 -36.80 3.56
CA LYS A 142 38.49 -37.50 3.61
C LYS A 142 37.73 -37.49 2.28
N THR A 143 38.45 -37.66 1.17
CA THR A 143 37.87 -37.64 -0.17
C THR A 143 37.75 -39.03 -0.76
N ARG A 144 36.54 -39.39 -1.21
CA ARG A 144 36.26 -40.63 -1.94
C ARG A 144 35.42 -40.32 -3.18
N ARG A 145 35.81 -40.89 -4.32
CA ARG A 145 35.14 -40.69 -5.63
C ARG A 145 34.91 -39.21 -5.97
N GLY A 146 35.92 -38.36 -5.73
CA GLY A 146 35.85 -36.93 -6.01
C GLY A 146 34.98 -36.10 -5.06
N ARG A 147 34.48 -36.70 -3.96
CA ARG A 147 33.68 -35.99 -2.94
C ARG A 147 34.40 -35.97 -1.60
N MET A 148 34.51 -34.78 -1.03
CA MET A 148 35.08 -34.54 0.30
C MET A 148 33.98 -34.61 1.36
N THR A 149 34.20 -35.36 2.44
CA THR A 149 33.32 -35.36 3.61
C THR A 149 33.78 -34.30 4.60
N LEU A 150 32.88 -33.38 4.94
CA LEU A 150 33.05 -32.34 5.95
C LEU A 150 32.26 -32.72 7.19
N SER A 151 32.87 -32.58 8.38
CA SER A 151 32.12 -32.80 9.62
C SER A 151 31.19 -31.63 9.90
N GLY A 152 30.09 -31.88 10.59
CA GLY A 152 29.14 -30.83 11.00
C GLY A 152 29.83 -29.70 11.77
N SER A 153 30.82 -30.02 12.61
CA SER A 153 31.65 -29.04 13.32
C SER A 153 32.48 -28.14 12.39
N THR A 154 33.03 -28.69 11.31
CA THR A 154 33.77 -27.91 10.31
C THR A 154 32.83 -27.01 9.52
N ILE A 155 31.66 -27.50 9.16
CA ILE A 155 30.65 -26.69 8.46
C ILE A 155 30.20 -25.54 9.35
N LYS A 156 29.91 -25.81 10.63
CA LYS A 156 29.55 -24.79 11.61
C LYS A 156 30.58 -23.65 11.69
N GLN A 157 31.88 -23.98 11.68
CA GLN A 157 32.95 -22.97 11.71
C GLN A 157 32.89 -21.99 10.53
N PHE A 158 32.40 -22.41 9.36
CA PHE A 158 32.20 -21.52 8.22
C PHE A 158 31.09 -20.48 8.46
N PHE A 159 30.11 -20.80 9.31
CA PHE A 159 29.03 -19.89 9.67
C PHE A 159 29.37 -19.01 10.88
N ASP A 160 30.22 -19.48 11.80
CA ASP A 160 30.41 -18.86 13.12
C ASP A 160 30.77 -17.37 13.08
N GLY A 161 31.69 -16.97 12.20
CA GLY A 161 32.06 -15.56 12.04
C GLY A 161 30.86 -14.72 11.58
N CYS A 162 30.22 -15.15 10.50
CA CYS A 162 29.08 -14.44 9.91
C CYS A 162 27.89 -14.34 10.87
N VAL A 163 27.51 -15.45 11.52
CA VAL A 163 26.37 -15.48 12.46
C VAL A 163 26.65 -14.61 13.68
N LYS A 164 27.89 -14.62 14.20
CA LYS A 164 28.29 -13.77 15.32
C LYS A 164 28.15 -12.28 14.98
N ASP A 165 28.61 -11.88 13.79
CA ASP A 165 28.50 -10.49 13.34
C ASP A 165 27.04 -10.06 13.18
N ILE A 166 26.20 -10.94 12.62
CA ILE A 166 24.75 -10.71 12.48
C ILE A 166 24.08 -10.51 13.83
N ILE A 167 24.27 -11.46 14.76
CA ILE A 167 23.67 -11.37 16.09
C ILE A 167 24.16 -10.11 16.81
N GLY A 168 25.46 -9.79 16.70
CA GLY A 168 26.00 -8.56 17.28
C GLY A 168 25.36 -7.28 16.72
N GLY A 169 25.14 -7.20 15.41
CA GLY A 169 24.48 -6.06 14.77
C GLY A 169 23.01 -5.91 15.18
N VAL A 170 22.28 -7.03 15.25
CA VAL A 170 20.88 -7.04 15.71
C VAL A 170 20.79 -6.68 17.20
N ASP A 171 21.66 -7.23 18.04
CA ASP A 171 21.73 -6.92 19.48
C ASP A 171 21.91 -5.42 19.71
N GLN A 172 22.82 -4.77 18.98
CA GLN A 172 23.02 -3.31 19.06
C GLN A 172 21.77 -2.52 18.70
N GLN A 173 21.02 -2.95 17.68
CA GLN A 173 19.76 -2.29 17.32
C GLN A 173 18.69 -2.46 18.41
N LEU A 174 18.61 -3.64 19.02
CA LEU A 174 17.60 -3.96 20.03
C LEU A 174 17.87 -3.34 21.41
N MET A 175 19.10 -2.86 21.69
CA MET A 175 19.38 -2.12 22.93
C MET A 175 18.57 -0.81 23.04
N SER A 176 18.18 -0.22 21.91
CA SER A 176 17.51 1.08 21.87
C SER A 176 16.04 1.00 22.28
N LEU A 177 15.34 -0.10 21.99
CA LEU A 177 13.94 -0.33 22.34
C LEU A 177 13.67 -1.82 22.51
N SER A 178 12.84 -2.18 23.48
CA SER A 178 12.38 -3.56 23.64
C SER A 178 11.48 -3.96 22.46
N SER A 179 12.02 -4.73 21.52
CA SER A 179 11.25 -5.32 20.42
C SER A 179 10.60 -6.63 20.84
N ARG A 180 9.31 -6.79 20.52
CA ARG A 180 8.59 -8.05 20.80
C ARG A 180 8.73 -9.07 19.67
N TYR A 181 9.05 -8.60 18.47
CA TYR A 181 9.09 -9.40 17.26
C TYR A 181 10.34 -9.06 16.44
N ILE A 182 10.97 -10.10 15.88
CA ILE A 182 11.99 -9.96 14.82
C ILE A 182 11.48 -10.72 13.60
N LEU A 183 11.33 -10.02 12.48
CA LEU A 183 11.00 -10.59 11.19
C LEU A 183 12.32 -10.90 10.50
N LEU A 184 12.64 -12.19 10.32
CA LEU A 184 13.87 -12.61 9.64
C LEU A 184 13.54 -12.95 8.18
N VAL A 185 14.08 -12.16 7.26
CA VAL A 185 13.86 -12.28 5.81
C VAL A 185 15.19 -12.32 5.06
N GLY A 186 15.14 -12.39 3.74
CA GLY A 186 16.32 -12.40 2.88
C GLY A 186 16.84 -13.81 2.60
N ARG A 187 17.63 -13.94 1.53
CA ARG A 187 18.11 -15.25 1.05
C ARG A 187 18.89 -16.02 2.10
N PHE A 188 19.71 -15.34 2.89
CA PHE A 188 20.42 -15.97 4.00
C PHE A 188 19.54 -16.13 5.24
N GLY A 189 18.48 -15.32 5.39
CA GLY A 189 17.41 -15.51 6.37
C GLY A 189 16.66 -16.83 6.22
N ASP A 190 16.67 -17.43 5.02
CA ASP A 190 16.14 -18.78 4.77
C ASP A 190 17.06 -19.91 5.29
N SER A 191 18.30 -19.61 5.71
CA SER A 191 19.23 -20.58 6.28
C SER A 191 18.66 -21.22 7.56
N PRO A 192 18.51 -22.56 7.60
CA PRO A 192 18.00 -23.24 8.79
C PRO A 192 18.88 -23.02 10.03
N TYR A 193 20.21 -23.04 9.86
CA TYR A 193 21.15 -22.75 10.93
C TYR A 193 21.00 -21.31 11.47
N LEU A 194 20.90 -20.30 10.59
CA LEU A 194 20.70 -18.91 11.03
C LEU A 194 19.39 -18.74 11.79
N ARG A 195 18.30 -19.34 11.29
CA ARG A 195 16.99 -19.32 11.95
C ARG A 195 17.06 -19.96 13.35
N GLN A 196 17.79 -21.06 13.51
CA GLN A 196 17.97 -21.71 14.81
C GLN A 196 18.76 -20.83 15.79
N GLU A 197 19.85 -20.21 15.34
CA GLU A 197 20.66 -19.32 16.16
C GLU A 197 19.89 -18.05 16.58
N PHE A 198 19.06 -17.49 15.70
CA PHE A 198 18.13 -16.41 16.06
C PHE A 198 17.13 -16.84 17.14
N LYS A 199 16.47 -17.99 16.97
CA LYS A 199 15.51 -18.49 17.96
C LYS A 199 16.18 -18.71 19.32
N LYS A 200 17.34 -19.37 19.32
CA LYS A 200 18.13 -19.63 20.52
C LYS A 200 18.57 -18.34 21.23
N ARG A 201 18.92 -17.30 20.47
CA ARG A 201 19.32 -16.00 21.03
C ARG A 201 18.12 -15.23 21.59
N TYR A 202 17.03 -15.10 20.84
CA TYR A 202 16.00 -14.08 21.09
C TYR A 202 14.70 -14.60 21.74
N GLU A 203 14.26 -15.83 21.45
CA GLU A 203 13.00 -16.35 22.02
C GLU A 203 13.04 -16.49 23.55
N PRO A 204 14.14 -16.93 24.20
CA PRO A 204 14.24 -16.95 25.67
C PRO A 204 14.13 -15.57 26.32
N GLN A 205 14.37 -14.50 25.57
CA GLN A 205 14.26 -13.11 26.03
C GLN A 205 12.85 -12.53 25.81
N GLY A 206 11.88 -13.35 25.35
CA GLY A 206 10.53 -12.92 25.03
C GLY A 206 10.39 -12.22 23.68
N CYS A 207 11.42 -12.27 22.82
CA CYS A 207 11.38 -11.72 21.48
C CYS A 207 11.12 -12.84 20.46
N ARG A 208 9.92 -12.84 19.87
CA ARG A 208 9.48 -13.91 18.99
C ARG A 208 10.04 -13.72 17.58
N ILE A 209 10.66 -14.77 17.04
CA ILE A 209 11.11 -14.79 15.64
C ILE A 209 9.92 -15.11 14.74
N ILE A 210 9.65 -14.23 13.79
CA ILE A 210 8.63 -14.37 12.77
C ILE A 210 9.31 -14.80 11.48
N LEU A 211 8.91 -15.96 10.99
CA LEU A 211 9.36 -16.55 9.73
C LEU A 211 8.14 -16.71 8.83
N THR A 212 8.31 -16.49 7.54
CA THR A 212 7.29 -16.84 6.54
C THR A 212 7.41 -18.32 6.16
N ASN A 213 6.29 -18.92 5.77
CA ASN A 213 6.28 -20.27 5.23
C ASN A 213 6.88 -20.31 3.81
N ASP A 214 6.75 -19.21 3.08
CA ASP A 214 7.32 -19.02 1.75
C ASP A 214 8.78 -18.56 1.82
N SER A 215 9.54 -18.83 0.75
CA SER A 215 10.91 -18.31 0.64
C SER A 215 10.91 -16.79 0.68
N THR A 216 11.80 -16.23 1.49
CA THR A 216 11.94 -14.78 1.66
C THR A 216 12.85 -14.15 0.61
N SER A 217 13.37 -14.94 -0.34
CA SER A 217 14.27 -14.46 -1.41
C SER A 217 13.66 -13.42 -2.35
N LYS A 218 12.32 -13.29 -2.37
CA LYS A 218 11.56 -12.30 -3.15
C LYS A 218 10.74 -11.33 -2.27
N ALA A 219 10.98 -11.35 -0.94
CA ALA A 219 10.19 -10.59 0.02
C ALA A 219 10.10 -9.09 -0.33
N VAL A 220 11.21 -8.49 -0.75
CA VAL A 220 11.25 -7.08 -1.15
C VAL A 220 10.36 -6.81 -2.36
N ALA A 221 10.45 -7.61 -3.42
CA ALA A 221 9.69 -7.39 -4.65
C ALA A 221 8.19 -7.60 -4.44
N ASP A 222 7.81 -8.69 -3.77
CA ASP A 222 6.42 -9.01 -3.45
C ASP A 222 5.82 -7.98 -2.47
N GLY A 223 6.60 -7.67 -1.44
CA GLY A 223 6.29 -6.64 -0.45
C GLY A 223 6.06 -5.25 -1.05
N ALA A 224 6.81 -4.86 -2.08
CA ALA A 224 6.63 -3.59 -2.76
C ALA A 224 5.29 -3.51 -3.52
N VAL A 225 4.86 -4.62 -4.12
CA VAL A 225 3.54 -4.72 -4.78
C VAL A 225 2.43 -4.64 -3.73
N ILE A 226 2.55 -5.40 -2.65
CA ILE A 226 1.59 -5.38 -1.52
C ILE A 226 1.50 -3.98 -0.92
N TRP A 227 2.64 -3.34 -0.65
CA TRP A 227 2.71 -1.96 -0.15
C TRP A 227 1.94 -0.99 -1.04
N LYS A 228 2.15 -1.07 -2.37
CA LYS A 228 1.47 -0.20 -3.33
C LYS A 228 -0.04 -0.42 -3.32
N LEU A 229 -0.50 -1.67 -3.26
CA LEU A 229 -1.94 -1.99 -3.17
C LEU A 229 -2.57 -1.49 -1.87
N VAL A 230 -1.89 -1.69 -0.74
CA VAL A 230 -2.35 -1.20 0.57
C VAL A 230 -2.37 0.33 0.60
N TYR A 231 -1.38 0.99 -0.01
CA TYR A 231 -1.32 2.45 -0.14
C TYR A 231 -2.53 2.98 -0.93
N GLU A 232 -2.87 2.36 -2.08
CA GLU A 232 -4.05 2.78 -2.85
C GLU A 232 -5.34 2.54 -2.08
N LEU A 233 -5.53 1.36 -1.49
CA LEU A 233 -6.71 1.06 -0.67
C LEU A 233 -6.87 2.01 0.52
N SER A 234 -5.77 2.36 1.19
CA SER A 234 -5.77 3.32 2.30
C SER A 234 -6.16 4.72 1.85
N ASN A 235 -5.69 5.14 0.67
CA ASN A 235 -6.08 6.42 0.09
C ASN A 235 -7.55 6.42 -0.31
N HIS A 236 -8.06 5.33 -0.89
CA HIS A 236 -9.47 5.19 -1.24
C HIS A 236 -10.38 5.20 0.00
N ALA A 237 -10.00 4.53 1.08
CA ALA A 237 -10.73 4.56 2.35
C ALA A 237 -10.76 5.96 3.00
N SER A 238 -9.85 6.86 2.61
CA SER A 238 -9.78 8.24 3.08
C SER A 238 -10.44 9.27 2.15
N GLN A 239 -10.96 8.87 0.98
CA GLN A 239 -11.61 9.81 0.06
C GLN A 239 -12.90 10.36 0.66
N PRO A 240 -13.09 11.69 0.73
CA PRO A 240 -14.31 12.29 1.26
C PRO A 240 -15.51 11.97 0.36
N SER A 241 -16.72 12.11 0.89
CA SER A 241 -17.92 12.13 0.03
C SER A 241 -17.87 13.38 -0.85
N TRP A 242 -18.31 13.25 -2.10
CA TRP A 242 -18.41 14.38 -3.04
C TRP A 242 -19.85 14.61 -3.43
N GLY A 243 -20.25 15.87 -3.56
CA GLY A 243 -21.64 16.21 -3.79
C GLY A 243 -21.88 17.70 -3.92
N ILE A 244 -23.16 18.06 -3.81
CA ILE A 244 -23.68 19.40 -4.08
C ILE A 244 -24.75 19.78 -3.06
N GLU A 245 -24.94 21.09 -2.95
CA GLU A 245 -26.11 21.65 -2.29
C GLU A 245 -27.34 21.47 -3.16
N THR A 246 -28.45 21.07 -2.54
CA THR A 246 -29.76 20.98 -3.17
C THR A 246 -30.80 21.73 -2.33
N SER A 247 -31.91 22.09 -2.98
CA SER A 247 -33.12 22.54 -2.28
C SER A 247 -34.09 21.37 -2.22
N VAL A 248 -34.74 21.18 -1.07
CA VAL A 248 -35.75 20.14 -0.87
C VAL A 248 -37.12 20.76 -0.64
N ALA A 249 -38.18 20.12 -1.11
CA ALA A 249 -39.54 20.59 -0.87
C ALA A 249 -39.85 20.67 0.62
N PHE A 250 -40.50 21.74 1.05
CA PHE A 250 -40.86 21.95 2.45
C PHE A 250 -41.95 20.95 2.87
N ASN A 251 -41.68 20.17 3.92
CA ASN A 251 -42.64 19.22 4.47
C ASN A 251 -43.21 19.77 5.78
N HIS A 252 -44.49 20.13 5.77
CA HIS A 252 -45.18 20.67 6.95
C HIS A 252 -45.26 19.69 8.13
N ASN A 253 -45.09 18.39 7.86
CA ASN A 253 -45.16 17.35 8.89
C ASN A 253 -43.77 16.93 9.40
N ASP A 254 -42.68 17.47 8.84
CA ASP A 254 -41.32 17.15 9.27
C ASP A 254 -40.82 18.21 10.27
N PRO A 255 -40.54 17.83 11.54
CA PRO A 255 -40.04 18.76 12.55
C PRO A 255 -38.72 19.45 12.16
N ASP A 256 -37.82 18.79 11.45
CA ASP A 256 -36.55 19.38 11.04
C ASP A 256 -36.76 20.43 9.93
N HIS A 257 -37.77 20.24 9.08
CA HIS A 257 -38.20 21.28 8.13
C HIS A 257 -38.88 22.45 8.86
N GLN A 258 -39.73 22.19 9.87
CA GLN A 258 -40.34 23.26 10.67
C GLN A 258 -39.30 24.15 11.34
N ASP A 259 -38.24 23.55 11.88
CA ASP A 259 -37.15 24.27 12.50
C ASP A 259 -36.29 25.08 11.50
N ARG A 260 -36.48 24.88 10.19
CA ARG A 260 -35.79 25.58 9.10
C ARG A 260 -36.72 26.55 8.34
N LYS A 261 -37.95 26.73 8.81
CA LYS A 261 -38.97 27.57 8.15
C LYS A 261 -38.50 29.00 7.89
N ASP A 262 -37.70 29.57 8.80
CA ASP A 262 -37.15 30.93 8.64
C ASP A 262 -36.17 31.06 7.45
N THR A 263 -35.65 29.93 6.96
CA THR A 263 -34.78 29.87 5.76
C THR A 263 -35.50 29.31 4.53
N ALA A 264 -36.78 28.94 4.67
CA ALA A 264 -37.58 28.45 3.55
C ALA A 264 -37.91 29.60 2.59
N THR A 265 -37.89 29.30 1.30
CA THR A 265 -38.19 30.27 0.23
C THR A 265 -39.23 29.68 -0.72
N ILE A 266 -39.89 30.57 -1.47
CA ILE A 266 -40.81 30.15 -2.53
C ILE A 266 -40.01 30.10 -3.84
N SER A 267 -40.04 28.96 -4.52
CA SER A 267 -39.43 28.78 -5.84
C SER A 267 -40.15 29.63 -6.90
N ALA A 268 -39.53 29.80 -8.08
CA ALA A 268 -40.17 30.48 -9.21
C ALA A 268 -41.49 29.80 -9.67
N SER A 269 -41.63 28.50 -9.38
CA SER A 269 -42.83 27.69 -9.62
C SER A 269 -43.87 27.75 -8.50
N GLY A 270 -43.60 28.44 -7.39
CA GLY A 270 -44.53 28.61 -6.28
C GLY A 270 -44.39 27.56 -5.16
N TRP A 271 -43.41 26.66 -5.23
CA TRP A 271 -43.18 25.65 -4.20
C TRP A 271 -42.38 26.22 -3.02
N GLU A 272 -42.82 25.95 -1.80
CA GLU A 272 -42.02 26.22 -0.61
C GLU A 272 -40.88 25.20 -0.53
N VAL A 273 -39.63 25.68 -0.48
CA VAL A 273 -38.42 24.87 -0.50
C VAL A 273 -37.44 25.31 0.59
N VAL A 274 -36.63 24.37 1.08
CA VAL A 274 -35.56 24.62 2.04
C VAL A 274 -34.22 24.37 1.38
N SER A 275 -33.34 25.37 1.40
CA SER A 275 -31.97 25.28 0.90
C SER A 275 -31.03 24.61 1.90
N GLY A 276 -29.88 24.13 1.43
CA GLY A 276 -28.85 23.53 2.26
C GLY A 276 -28.92 22.01 2.40
N GLY A 277 -29.77 21.35 1.62
CA GLY A 277 -29.83 19.89 1.53
C GLY A 277 -28.56 19.33 0.88
N TRP A 278 -28.12 18.15 1.31
CA TRP A 278 -26.95 17.49 0.75
C TRP A 278 -27.35 16.38 -0.22
N LYS A 279 -26.73 16.37 -1.40
CA LYS A 279 -26.81 15.23 -2.31
C LYS A 279 -25.43 14.82 -2.78
N SER A 280 -25.05 13.59 -2.49
CA SER A 280 -23.76 13.02 -2.89
C SER A 280 -23.79 12.44 -4.30
N PHE A 281 -22.74 12.69 -5.07
CA PHE A 281 -22.35 11.89 -6.22
C PHE A 281 -21.74 10.56 -5.77
N VAL A 282 -20.89 10.61 -4.73
CA VAL A 282 -20.24 9.43 -4.17
C VAL A 282 -20.06 9.60 -2.67
N ASN A 283 -20.32 8.53 -1.91
CA ASN A 283 -20.11 8.50 -0.47
C ASN A 283 -18.66 8.10 -0.15
N LYS A 284 -18.17 8.59 1.00
CA LYS A 284 -16.86 8.29 1.55
C LYS A 284 -16.56 6.79 1.52
N GLY A 285 -15.37 6.43 1.02
CA GLY A 285 -14.89 5.05 0.94
C GLY A 285 -15.46 4.23 -0.23
N ILE A 286 -16.35 4.78 -1.05
CA ILE A 286 -16.77 4.15 -2.31
C ILE A 286 -15.79 4.55 -3.42
N THR A 287 -15.28 3.57 -4.16
CA THR A 287 -14.44 3.78 -5.34
C THR A 287 -15.24 3.44 -6.60
N PRO A 288 -15.72 4.43 -7.35
CA PRO A 288 -16.36 4.19 -8.64
C PRO A 288 -15.35 3.65 -9.66
N ASP A 289 -15.83 2.87 -10.62
CA ASP A 289 -15.02 2.39 -11.74
C ASP A 289 -14.39 3.56 -12.53
N ILE A 290 -13.26 3.31 -13.19
CA ILE A 290 -12.65 4.29 -14.08
C ILE A 290 -13.63 4.63 -15.21
N ASN A 291 -13.87 5.93 -15.41
CA ASN A 291 -14.86 6.52 -16.31
C ASN A 291 -16.33 6.27 -15.90
N ALA A 292 -16.60 5.80 -14.68
CA ALA A 292 -17.95 5.84 -14.15
C ALA A 292 -18.48 7.28 -14.14
N ILE A 293 -19.77 7.44 -14.43
CA ILE A 293 -20.45 8.74 -14.43
C ILE A 293 -21.64 8.63 -13.47
N VAL A 294 -21.63 9.43 -12.42
CA VAL A 294 -22.79 9.60 -11.55
C VAL A 294 -23.54 10.87 -11.94
N ARG A 295 -24.87 10.76 -12.04
CA ARG A 295 -25.77 11.83 -12.47
C ARG A 295 -26.70 12.21 -11.34
N ILE A 296 -26.81 13.51 -11.06
CA ILE A 296 -27.84 14.06 -10.19
C ILE A 296 -28.75 14.92 -11.07
N PRO A 297 -30.05 14.59 -11.18
CA PRO A 297 -30.98 15.36 -11.99
C PRO A 297 -31.28 16.72 -11.34
N PHE A 298 -31.41 17.73 -12.18
CA PHE A 298 -31.84 19.08 -11.86
C PHE A 298 -33.05 19.46 -12.72
N SER A 299 -33.95 20.20 -12.08
CA SER A 299 -35.11 20.79 -12.71
C SER A 299 -35.20 22.23 -12.26
N LEU A 300 -35.24 23.16 -13.21
CA LEU A 300 -35.42 24.58 -12.96
C LEU A 300 -36.72 25.05 -13.60
N ASP A 301 -37.54 25.75 -12.82
CA ASP A 301 -38.81 26.28 -13.29
C ASP A 301 -38.72 27.78 -13.59
N PHE A 302 -39.44 28.20 -14.63
CA PHE A 302 -39.50 29.56 -15.13
C PHE A 302 -40.95 29.99 -15.36
N PRO A 303 -41.28 31.26 -15.06
CA PRO A 303 -42.64 31.77 -15.20
C PRO A 303 -43.07 31.97 -16.66
N SER A 304 -42.13 32.05 -17.60
CA SER A 304 -42.41 32.19 -19.03
C SER A 304 -41.24 31.72 -19.90
N PHE A 305 -41.52 31.40 -21.16
CA PHE A 305 -40.48 31.04 -22.15
C PHE A 305 -39.47 32.17 -22.39
N SER A 306 -39.93 33.42 -22.26
CA SER A 306 -39.12 34.62 -22.45
C SER A 306 -38.37 35.05 -21.19
N ALA A 307 -38.35 34.23 -20.13
CA ALA A 307 -37.56 34.51 -18.95
C ALA A 307 -36.07 34.54 -19.30
N GLU A 308 -35.33 35.39 -18.59
CA GLU A 308 -33.86 35.43 -18.68
C GLU A 308 -33.30 34.20 -17.95
N LEU A 309 -32.70 33.27 -18.69
CA LEU A 309 -32.20 32.01 -18.16
C LEU A 309 -30.78 32.20 -17.56
N GLY A 310 -30.02 33.16 -18.08
CA GLY A 310 -28.81 33.71 -17.45
C GLY A 310 -27.71 32.70 -17.10
N ARG A 311 -26.76 33.15 -16.28
CA ARG A 311 -25.65 32.32 -15.79
C ARG A 311 -26.12 31.46 -14.62
N PHE A 312 -25.89 30.15 -14.73
CA PHE A 312 -26.07 29.19 -13.65
C PHE A 312 -24.72 28.75 -13.09
N GLU A 313 -24.61 28.73 -11.76
CA GLU A 313 -23.43 28.27 -11.04
C GLU A 313 -23.82 27.18 -10.04
N LEU A 314 -23.11 26.05 -10.08
CA LEU A 314 -23.29 24.97 -9.12
C LEU A 314 -21.97 24.72 -8.38
N SER A 315 -22.00 24.86 -7.06
CA SER A 315 -20.83 24.63 -6.21
C SER A 315 -20.70 23.15 -5.87
N ILE A 316 -19.49 22.61 -6.03
CA ILE A 316 -19.13 21.24 -5.66
C ILE A 316 -18.46 21.28 -4.29
N TYR A 317 -18.86 20.36 -3.41
CA TYR A 317 -18.33 20.25 -2.06
C TYR A 317 -17.80 18.84 -1.78
N ASN A 318 -16.88 18.77 -0.82
CA ASN A 318 -16.44 17.53 -0.20
C ASN A 318 -16.91 17.46 1.26
N TYR A 319 -17.15 16.25 1.77
CA TYR A 319 -17.49 15.97 3.17
C TYR A 319 -16.56 14.90 3.75
N SER A 320 -15.79 15.27 4.79
CA SER A 320 -14.80 14.38 5.42
C SER A 320 -15.34 13.58 6.61
N GLY A 321 -16.58 13.80 7.04
CA GLY A 321 -17.23 13.08 8.13
C GLY A 321 -17.66 11.66 7.76
N ASP A 322 -18.29 10.98 8.71
CA ASP A 322 -18.81 9.62 8.53
C ASP A 322 -20.34 9.68 8.36
N GLY A 323 -20.90 8.74 7.60
CA GLY A 323 -22.33 8.70 7.27
C GLY A 323 -22.73 9.59 6.09
N GLU A 324 -24.03 9.67 5.84
CA GLU A 324 -24.64 10.47 4.78
C GLU A 324 -25.55 11.52 5.43
N PRO A 325 -25.04 12.74 5.69
CA PRO A 325 -25.85 13.79 6.30
C PRO A 325 -26.96 14.23 5.34
N VAL A 326 -28.15 14.50 5.88
CA VAL A 326 -29.29 15.01 5.09
C VAL A 326 -29.06 16.46 4.67
N TRP A 327 -28.41 17.25 5.53
CA TRP A 327 -28.15 18.67 5.34
C TRP A 327 -26.66 18.96 5.38
N MET A 328 -26.22 19.89 4.56
CA MET A 328 -24.87 20.45 4.62
C MET A 328 -24.81 21.81 5.33
N LYS A 329 -25.97 22.43 5.58
CA LYS A 329 -26.09 23.69 6.33
C LYS A 329 -26.87 23.50 7.64
N ASP A 330 -26.50 24.27 8.66
CA ASP A 330 -27.27 24.39 9.89
C ASP A 330 -28.61 25.12 9.65
N LYS A 331 -29.39 25.31 10.71
CA LYS A 331 -30.71 25.95 10.65
C LYS A 331 -30.62 27.47 10.40
N GLN A 332 -29.43 28.05 10.53
CA GLN A 332 -29.14 29.45 10.27
C GLN A 332 -28.53 29.67 8.87
N GLY A 333 -28.36 28.59 8.08
CA GLY A 333 -27.81 28.64 6.73
C GLY A 333 -26.27 28.61 6.67
N ASN A 334 -25.58 28.37 7.79
CA ASN A 334 -24.12 28.25 7.80
C ASN A 334 -23.68 26.84 7.41
N LEU A 335 -22.55 26.73 6.71
CA LEU A 335 -21.98 25.45 6.33
C LEU A 335 -21.58 24.64 7.59
N LEU A 336 -22.02 23.38 7.66
CA LEU A 336 -21.70 22.49 8.77
C LEU A 336 -20.20 22.13 8.79
N PRO A 337 -19.63 21.81 9.96
CA PRO A 337 -18.25 21.34 10.05
C PRO A 337 -18.01 20.13 9.15
N LYS A 338 -16.77 19.99 8.66
CA LYS A 338 -16.30 18.91 7.76
C LYS A 338 -16.78 18.98 6.31
N PHE A 339 -17.61 19.96 5.96
CA PHE A 339 -17.88 20.31 4.57
C PHE A 339 -16.90 21.39 4.09
N GLU A 340 -16.41 21.26 2.88
CA GLU A 340 -15.55 22.25 2.23
C GLU A 340 -15.91 22.41 0.76
N LYS A 341 -15.94 23.65 0.28
CA LYS A 341 -16.19 23.96 -1.12
C LYS A 341 -14.94 23.64 -1.93
N ALA A 342 -15.07 22.78 -2.92
CA ALA A 342 -13.96 22.32 -3.76
C ALA A 342 -13.93 22.97 -5.14
N GLY A 343 -15.08 23.40 -5.67
CA GLY A 343 -15.15 23.91 -7.03
C GLY A 343 -16.47 24.57 -7.37
N THR A 344 -16.57 25.12 -8.58
CA THR A 344 -17.82 25.66 -9.12
C THR A 344 -17.87 25.42 -10.62
N ILE A 345 -18.91 24.71 -11.06
CA ILE A 345 -19.21 24.53 -12.48
C ILE A 345 -20.19 25.61 -12.92
N ARG A 346 -20.03 26.07 -14.16
CA ARG A 346 -20.79 27.20 -14.70
C ARG A 346 -21.33 26.87 -16.08
N MET A 347 -22.55 27.33 -16.33
CA MET A 347 -23.23 27.19 -17.62
C MET A 347 -24.06 28.45 -17.89
N ASN A 348 -24.22 28.79 -19.17
CA ASN A 348 -25.20 29.77 -19.59
C ASN A 348 -26.48 29.02 -19.99
N LEU A 349 -27.56 29.19 -19.24
CA LEU A 349 -28.81 28.47 -19.50
C LEU A 349 -29.52 28.96 -20.77
N GLU A 350 -29.15 30.13 -21.28
CA GLU A 350 -29.62 30.62 -22.59
C GLU A 350 -29.30 29.64 -23.72
N ASP A 351 -28.18 28.92 -23.62
CA ASP A 351 -27.77 27.90 -24.60
C ASP A 351 -28.72 26.70 -24.60
N LEU A 352 -29.54 26.54 -23.55
CA LEU A 352 -30.51 25.47 -23.36
C LEU A 352 -31.96 25.93 -23.59
N ARG A 353 -32.21 27.17 -24.05
CA ARG A 353 -33.59 27.67 -24.27
C ARG A 353 -34.42 26.76 -25.18
N GLY A 354 -33.79 26.13 -26.18
CA GLY A 354 -34.45 25.20 -27.09
C GLY A 354 -34.89 23.87 -26.46
N VAL A 355 -34.53 23.62 -25.20
CA VAL A 355 -34.84 22.40 -24.44
C VAL A 355 -35.88 22.66 -23.35
N LEU A 356 -36.35 23.91 -23.18
CA LEU A 356 -37.44 24.23 -22.26
C LEU A 356 -38.73 23.50 -22.65
N GLU A 357 -39.36 22.86 -21.68
CA GLU A 357 -40.62 22.16 -21.84
C GLU A 357 -41.73 22.95 -21.13
N SER A 358 -42.86 23.13 -21.80
CA SER A 358 -44.03 23.77 -21.18
C SER A 358 -44.78 22.75 -20.32
N ARG A 359 -45.16 23.14 -19.11
CA ARG A 359 -45.91 22.32 -18.17
C ARG A 359 -47.06 23.13 -17.57
N ILE A 360 -48.20 22.48 -17.33
CA ILE A 360 -49.31 23.08 -16.58
C ILE A 360 -49.25 22.52 -15.16
N VAL A 361 -49.12 23.40 -14.18
CA VAL A 361 -49.12 23.07 -12.74
C VAL A 361 -50.15 23.98 -12.08
N ASP A 362 -51.15 23.40 -11.41
CA ASP A 362 -52.25 24.12 -10.76
C ASP A 362 -52.92 25.17 -11.67
N ASP A 363 -53.22 24.79 -12.92
CA ASP A 363 -53.81 25.62 -13.99
C ASP A 363 -52.93 26.82 -14.45
N ILE A 364 -51.67 26.88 -14.03
CA ILE A 364 -50.70 27.89 -14.45
C ILE A 364 -49.72 27.26 -15.44
N LEU A 365 -49.57 27.89 -16.62
CA LEU A 365 -48.55 27.53 -17.60
C LEU A 365 -47.17 27.97 -17.08
N GLN A 366 -46.29 27.00 -16.88
CA GLN A 366 -44.90 27.17 -16.47
C GLN A 366 -43.97 26.53 -17.50
N TRP A 367 -42.69 26.89 -17.45
CA TRP A 367 -41.66 26.32 -18.30
C TRP A 367 -40.58 25.69 -17.44
N GLN A 368 -40.19 24.46 -17.77
CA GLN A 368 -39.24 23.68 -16.99
C GLN A 368 -38.03 23.36 -17.84
N LEU A 369 -36.84 23.43 -17.24
CA LEU A 369 -35.58 23.02 -17.84
C LEU A 369 -34.98 21.88 -17.03
N ASP A 370 -34.85 20.70 -17.65
CA ASP A 370 -34.27 19.51 -17.06
C ASP A 370 -32.88 19.22 -17.61
N PHE A 371 -31.92 19.00 -16.71
CA PHE A 371 -30.54 18.62 -17.03
C PHE A 371 -29.91 17.86 -15.86
N ASN A 372 -28.75 17.24 -16.08
CA ASN A 372 -28.02 16.54 -15.03
C ASN A 372 -26.76 17.32 -14.66
N ALA A 373 -26.46 17.38 -13.37
CA ALA A 373 -25.09 17.56 -12.92
C ALA A 373 -24.40 16.20 -12.94
N CYS A 374 -23.22 16.12 -13.54
CA CYS A 374 -22.48 14.88 -13.73
C CYS A 374 -21.13 14.96 -13.04
N MET A 375 -20.70 13.84 -12.47
CA MET A 375 -19.34 13.63 -11.99
C MET A 375 -18.75 12.37 -12.62
N ARG A 376 -17.66 12.54 -13.37
CA ARG A 376 -16.91 11.48 -14.05
C ARG A 376 -15.60 11.22 -13.31
N PHE A 377 -15.32 9.95 -13.06
CA PHE A 377 -14.19 9.50 -12.23
C PHE A 377 -13.03 9.01 -13.10
N SER A 378 -11.91 9.74 -13.15
CA SER A 378 -10.77 9.43 -14.04
C SER A 378 -9.54 8.88 -13.30
N GLY A 379 -9.75 8.30 -12.11
CA GLY A 379 -8.69 7.74 -11.24
C GLY A 379 -7.91 8.79 -10.45
N ASN A 380 -7.37 9.82 -11.13
CA ASN A 380 -6.52 10.84 -10.51
C ASN A 380 -7.18 12.23 -10.38
N PHE A 381 -8.28 12.45 -11.09
CA PHE A 381 -9.03 13.70 -11.06
C PHE A 381 -10.53 13.39 -11.18
N LEU A 382 -11.36 14.29 -10.68
CA LEU A 382 -12.80 14.30 -10.92
C LEU A 382 -13.10 15.34 -11.99
N GLU A 383 -13.90 14.97 -12.97
CA GLU A 383 -14.45 15.91 -13.94
C GLU A 383 -15.92 16.12 -13.64
N THR A 384 -16.33 17.37 -13.47
CA THR A 384 -17.71 17.77 -13.20
C THR A 384 -18.25 18.61 -14.35
N TYR A 385 -19.45 18.33 -14.82
CA TYR A 385 -20.05 18.99 -15.99
C TYR A 385 -21.56 18.88 -15.97
N PHE A 386 -22.24 19.58 -16.88
CA PHE A 386 -23.68 19.46 -17.09
C PHE A 386 -23.99 18.62 -18.32
N GLU A 387 -25.05 17.82 -18.26
CA GLU A 387 -25.49 16.96 -19.36
C GLU A 387 -27.00 17.15 -19.60
N TRP A 388 -27.41 17.34 -20.85
CA TRP A 388 -28.84 17.48 -21.21
C TRP A 388 -29.15 16.77 -22.52
N LYS A 389 -30.44 16.56 -22.80
CA LYS A 389 -30.91 15.93 -24.04
C LYS A 389 -31.52 16.99 -24.96
N GLN A 390 -31.01 17.11 -26.18
CA GLN A 390 -31.53 18.02 -27.20
C GLN A 390 -31.78 17.24 -28.48
N GLU A 391 -33.02 17.27 -28.99
CA GLU A 391 -33.43 16.56 -30.21
C GLU A 391 -33.08 15.05 -30.20
N GLY A 392 -33.16 14.41 -29.03
CA GLY A 392 -32.81 12.99 -28.88
C GLY A 392 -31.33 12.71 -28.62
N VAL A 393 -30.44 13.70 -28.74
CA VAL A 393 -28.99 13.56 -28.58
C VAL A 393 -28.54 14.10 -27.22
N MET A 394 -27.69 13.36 -26.52
CA MET A 394 -27.06 13.83 -25.28
C MET A 394 -25.96 14.85 -25.59
N ARG A 395 -25.99 15.99 -24.90
CA ARG A 395 -25.03 17.08 -25.02
C ARG A 395 -24.33 17.29 -23.67
N GLU A 396 -23.05 17.65 -23.71
CA GLU A 396 -22.26 18.00 -22.53
C GLU A 396 -21.89 19.49 -22.57
N GLY A 397 -22.02 20.14 -21.42
CA GLY A 397 -21.63 21.53 -21.22
C GLY A 397 -20.16 21.66 -20.80
N PRO A 398 -19.73 22.89 -20.47
CA PRO A 398 -18.38 23.13 -19.95
C PRO A 398 -18.08 22.26 -18.72
N SER A 399 -16.86 21.72 -18.66
CA SER A 399 -16.41 20.91 -17.54
C SER A 399 -15.44 21.65 -16.62
N TYR A 400 -15.40 21.21 -15.37
CA TYR A 400 -14.48 21.67 -14.34
C TYR A 400 -13.75 20.45 -13.76
N ILE A 401 -12.42 20.52 -13.73
CA ILE A 401 -11.56 19.45 -13.24
C ILE A 401 -11.17 19.77 -11.79
N ILE A 402 -11.42 18.80 -10.92
CA ILE A 402 -10.96 18.81 -9.54
C ILE A 402 -9.80 17.82 -9.46
N ASP A 403 -8.60 18.34 -9.25
CA ASP A 403 -7.44 17.51 -8.98
C ASP A 403 -7.58 16.86 -7.61
N ILE A 404 -7.58 15.52 -7.58
CA ILE A 404 -7.51 14.75 -6.32
C ILE A 404 -6.02 14.59 -5.93
N THR A 405 -5.14 15.50 -6.36
CA THR A 405 -3.71 15.42 -6.06
C THR A 405 -3.51 15.72 -4.58
N ILE A 406 -3.36 14.64 -3.80
CA ILE A 406 -3.19 14.67 -2.35
C ILE A 406 -1.86 15.33 -2.00
N ALA A 407 -1.91 16.30 -1.07
CA ALA A 407 -0.76 16.82 -0.33
C ALA A 407 -0.30 15.84 0.75
#